data_AF-A0A2B4SU12-F1
#
_entry.id   AF-A0A2B4SU12-F1
#
_cell.length_a   1.000
_cell.length_b   1.000
_cell.length_c   1.000
_cell.angle_alpha   90.00
_cell.angle_beta   90.00
_cell.angle_gamma   90.00
#
_symmetry.space_group_name_H-M   'P 1'
#
loop_
_entity.id
_entity.type
_entity.pdbx_description
1 polymer ?
#
loop_
_entity_poly.entity_id
_entity_poly.type
_entity_poly.pdbx_seq_one_letter_code
_entity_poly.pdbx_strand_id
1 'polypeptide(L)'
;MYLSGRIFKKYRVRLPVECYFRCEEEITCQSYNVVVGQNICELNNRTKEARPEDFIPDHKRFYMKRSGNRVPLGSIRELPAETCCEIKASDGDEMAAGKYWIYTKENSKVIQAYCKGSWQKINGEEPVCFGAKDNLYGSFSMTKSGRVKTMKLIHRSGSVRCNPRTAASYWGCTHQEYGEKLMTIITDANKKPVYPPAEDLKYHSYSLPGYHHNSTELVFRSLVNPLSVSSNQELQIWYGQDWREFSEENNSGETCVDVFVWLRIEREHATVSVLKLNELWGEPSFKRRMLSTALRVTREEFETVWPPNATPNLHSGRKDLLESDLILIPCTLSTTEHWFLLAVFPKKYLMAFLDSAASDYVEPSAGVVMKKMF
;
A
#
# COMPACT_ATOMS: atom_id res chain seq x y z
N MET A 1 0.67 8.38 -25.57
CA MET A 1 1.01 8.03 -24.17
C MET A 1 2.35 7.33 -24.16
N TYR A 2 3.14 7.51 -23.11
CA TYR A 2 4.49 6.94 -23.00
C TYR A 2 4.83 6.64 -21.54
N LEU A 3 5.84 5.79 -21.31
CA LEU A 3 6.37 5.53 -19.97
C LEU A 3 7.53 6.50 -19.68
N SER A 4 7.36 7.35 -18.67
CA SER A 4 8.35 8.32 -18.21
C SER A 4 9.26 7.73 -17.13
N GLY A 5 10.40 8.37 -16.84
CA GLY A 5 11.24 8.04 -15.67
C GLY A 5 11.95 6.68 -15.66
N ARG A 6 11.68 5.77 -16.63
CA ARG A 6 12.23 4.40 -16.69
C ARG A 6 13.10 4.13 -17.92
N ILE A 7 13.43 5.20 -18.65
CA ILE A 7 14.25 5.13 -19.85
C ILE A 7 15.70 4.90 -19.45
N PHE A 8 16.28 3.77 -19.85
CA PHE A 8 17.69 3.46 -19.57
C PHE A 8 18.59 3.61 -20.80
N LYS A 9 18.01 3.61 -22.01
CA LYS A 9 18.77 3.75 -23.26
C LYS A 9 17.96 4.43 -24.35
N LYS A 10 18.65 5.16 -25.23
CA LYS A 10 18.05 5.81 -26.40
C LYS A 10 18.79 5.43 -27.67
N TYR A 11 18.04 5.22 -28.75
CA TYR A 11 18.58 4.92 -30.07
C TYR A 11 17.95 5.83 -31.12
N ARG A 12 18.77 6.27 -32.07
CA ARG A 12 18.27 6.86 -33.32
C ARG A 12 18.14 5.73 -34.34
N VAL A 13 16.94 5.60 -34.91
CA VAL A 13 16.59 4.54 -35.87
C VAL A 13 16.23 5.15 -37.22
N ARG A 14 16.16 4.33 -38.28
CA ARG A 14 15.63 4.80 -39.57
C ARG A 14 14.12 4.64 -39.63
N LEU A 15 13.61 3.51 -39.14
CA LEU A 15 12.19 3.21 -39.07
C LEU A 15 11.73 2.92 -37.63
N PRO A 16 10.50 3.32 -37.25
CA PRO A 16 9.93 3.00 -35.93
C PRO A 16 9.96 1.52 -35.54
N VAL A 17 9.84 0.63 -36.52
CA VAL A 17 9.88 -0.83 -36.31
C VAL A 17 11.21 -1.31 -35.73
N GLU A 18 12.32 -0.60 -36.00
CA GLU A 18 13.63 -0.95 -35.46
C GLU A 18 13.69 -0.87 -33.92
N CYS A 19 12.80 -0.10 -33.28
CA CYS A 19 12.74 -0.05 -31.82
C CYS A 19 12.45 -1.42 -31.19
N TYR A 20 11.69 -2.28 -31.89
CA TYR A 20 11.43 -3.65 -31.48
C TYR A 20 12.74 -4.44 -31.37
N PHE A 21 13.52 -4.48 -32.46
CA PHE A 21 14.79 -5.20 -32.50
C PHE A 21 15.80 -4.65 -31.49
N ARG A 22 15.87 -3.32 -31.32
CA ARG A 22 16.72 -2.70 -30.29
C ARG A 22 16.32 -3.11 -28.87
N CYS A 23 15.03 -3.25 -28.61
CA CYS A 23 14.56 -3.75 -27.32
C CYS A 23 14.87 -5.25 -27.16
N GLU A 24 14.79 -6.04 -28.23
CA GLU A 24 15.12 -7.46 -28.17
C GLU A 24 16.59 -7.74 -27.87
N GLU A 25 17.50 -6.95 -28.45
CA GLU A 25 18.95 -7.00 -28.22
C GLU A 25 19.32 -6.72 -26.75
N GLU A 26 18.50 -5.93 -26.04
CA GLU A 26 18.73 -5.54 -24.65
C GLU A 26 17.96 -6.45 -23.69
N ILE A 27 18.70 -7.28 -22.93
CA ILE A 27 18.10 -8.27 -22.01
C ILE A 27 17.20 -7.63 -20.92
N THR A 28 17.53 -6.41 -20.49
CA THR A 28 16.79 -5.67 -19.47
C THR A 28 15.60 -4.88 -20.04
N CYS A 29 15.43 -4.82 -21.36
CA CYS A 29 14.35 -4.08 -21.98
C CYS A 29 13.01 -4.78 -21.75
N GLN A 30 12.06 -4.04 -21.16
CA GLN A 30 10.71 -4.50 -20.83
C GLN A 30 9.65 -3.83 -21.71
N SER A 31 9.91 -2.59 -22.13
CA SER A 31 9.07 -1.83 -23.05
C SER A 31 9.88 -0.73 -23.71
N TYR A 32 9.30 0.00 -24.65
CA TYR A 32 9.95 1.13 -25.29
C TYR A 32 8.93 2.20 -25.71
N ASN A 33 9.40 3.44 -25.78
CA ASN A 33 8.65 4.54 -26.38
C ASN A 33 9.24 4.87 -27.76
N VAL A 34 8.38 5.20 -28.71
CA VAL A 34 8.74 5.66 -30.05
C VAL A 34 8.41 7.14 -30.16
N VAL A 35 9.40 7.99 -30.41
CA VAL A 35 9.20 9.43 -30.64
C VAL A 35 8.93 9.66 -32.13
N VAL A 36 7.67 9.95 -32.46
CA VAL A 36 7.17 10.16 -33.81
C VAL A 36 7.81 11.40 -34.42
N GLY A 37 8.22 11.32 -35.68
CA GLY A 37 8.84 12.42 -36.42
C GLY A 37 10.32 12.67 -36.09
N GLN A 38 10.87 12.01 -35.06
CA GLN A 38 12.30 12.10 -34.71
C GLN A 38 13.06 10.79 -34.92
N ASN A 39 12.34 9.68 -35.14
CA ASN A 39 12.89 8.33 -35.24
C ASN A 39 13.82 8.00 -34.06
N ILE A 40 13.35 8.27 -32.84
CA ILE A 40 14.05 7.94 -31.60
C ILE A 40 13.28 6.85 -30.86
N CYS A 41 14.00 5.81 -30.44
CA CYS A 41 13.51 4.80 -29.52
C CYS A 41 14.04 5.11 -28.11
N GLU A 42 13.15 5.10 -27.13
CA GLU A 42 13.49 5.23 -25.71
C GLU A 42 13.18 3.90 -25.02
N LEU A 43 14.20 3.08 -24.78
CA LEU A 43 14.03 1.75 -24.17
C LEU A 43 13.82 1.90 -22.66
N ASN A 44 12.84 1.17 -22.13
CA ASN A 44 12.45 1.18 -20.73
C ASN A 44 12.70 -0.18 -20.08
N ASN A 45 13.17 -0.15 -18.84
CA ASN A 45 13.38 -1.34 -18.02
C ASN A 45 12.14 -1.76 -17.22
N ARG A 46 10.98 -1.12 -17.50
CA ARG A 46 9.67 -1.39 -16.88
C ARG A 46 8.54 -1.39 -17.90
N THR A 47 7.37 -1.86 -17.47
CA THR A 47 6.11 -1.79 -18.22
C THR A 47 5.14 -0.82 -17.56
N LYS A 48 4.11 -0.39 -18.28
CA LYS A 48 3.03 0.44 -17.72
C LYS A 48 2.24 -0.29 -16.62
N GLU A 49 2.22 -1.62 -16.61
CA GLU A 49 1.55 -2.37 -15.54
C GLU A 49 2.39 -2.40 -14.27
N ALA A 50 3.72 -2.47 -14.40
CA ALA A 50 4.65 -2.35 -13.27
C ALA A 50 4.66 -0.92 -12.67
N ARG A 51 4.50 0.09 -13.53
CA ARG A 51 4.57 1.52 -13.21
C ARG A 51 3.46 2.33 -13.90
N PRO A 52 2.18 2.14 -13.50
CA PRO A 52 1.06 2.85 -14.11
C PRO A 52 1.14 4.36 -13.91
N GLU A 53 1.72 4.82 -12.80
CA GLU A 53 1.93 6.23 -12.48
C GLU A 53 2.90 6.95 -13.43
N ASP A 54 3.86 6.22 -13.99
CA ASP A 54 4.84 6.75 -14.93
C ASP A 54 4.25 6.79 -16.37
N PHE A 55 3.05 6.26 -16.58
CA PHE A 55 2.41 6.16 -17.88
C PHE A 55 1.57 7.40 -18.20
N ILE A 56 2.18 8.36 -18.89
CA ILE A 56 1.65 9.73 -19.04
C ILE A 56 1.18 9.98 -20.49
N PRO A 57 0.11 10.77 -20.70
CA PRO A 57 -0.27 11.27 -22.03
C PRO A 57 0.84 12.07 -22.70
N ASP A 58 1.09 11.78 -23.97
CA ASP A 58 2.01 12.51 -24.85
C ASP A 58 1.56 12.24 -26.30
N HIS A 59 1.50 13.30 -27.11
CA HIS A 59 1.00 13.27 -28.50
C HIS A 59 2.10 12.99 -29.53
N LYS A 60 3.37 13.06 -29.14
CA LYS A 60 4.55 12.77 -29.98
C LYS A 60 5.16 11.40 -29.70
N ARG A 61 4.64 10.68 -28.71
CA ARG A 61 5.17 9.38 -28.28
C ARG A 61 4.13 8.27 -28.29
N PHE A 62 4.56 7.11 -28.76
CA PHE A 62 3.82 5.85 -28.65
C PHE A 62 4.57 4.85 -27.77
N TYR A 63 3.86 4.23 -26.84
CA TYR A 63 4.35 3.18 -25.97
C TYR A 63 4.12 1.79 -26.57
N MET A 64 5.11 0.91 -26.45
CA MET A 64 5.03 -0.49 -26.84
C MET A 64 5.62 -1.37 -25.73
N LYS A 65 4.85 -2.35 -25.24
CA LYS A 65 5.35 -3.41 -24.35
C LYS A 65 6.13 -4.44 -25.18
N ARG A 66 7.23 -4.97 -24.65
CA ARG A 66 7.97 -6.07 -25.29
C ARG A 66 7.11 -7.34 -25.22
N SER A 67 6.82 -7.91 -26.38
CA SER A 67 5.96 -9.09 -26.53
C SER A 67 6.74 -10.41 -26.57
N GLY A 68 7.93 -10.44 -27.19
CA GLY A 68 8.76 -11.64 -27.35
C GLY A 68 9.96 -11.67 -26.41
N ASN A 69 10.32 -12.86 -25.92
CA ASN A 69 11.53 -13.14 -25.14
C ASN A 69 11.78 -12.16 -23.99
N ARG A 70 10.71 -11.63 -23.37
CA ARG A 70 10.81 -10.67 -22.27
C ARG A 70 11.22 -11.42 -21.01
N VAL A 71 12.35 -11.03 -20.43
CA VAL A 71 12.81 -11.55 -19.14
C VAL A 71 11.82 -11.13 -18.04
N PRO A 72 11.27 -12.06 -17.23
CA PRO A 72 10.40 -11.72 -16.12
C PRO A 72 11.06 -10.76 -15.13
N LEU A 73 10.29 -9.84 -14.56
CA LEU A 73 10.84 -8.79 -13.73
C LEU A 73 11.43 -9.36 -12.44
N GLY A 74 12.67 -8.98 -12.09
CA GLY A 74 13.36 -9.50 -10.92
C GLY A 74 13.95 -10.90 -11.10
N SER A 75 13.81 -11.55 -12.25
CA SER A 75 14.37 -12.89 -12.47
C SER A 75 15.89 -12.90 -12.65
N ILE A 76 16.48 -11.79 -13.10
CA ILE A 76 17.93 -11.60 -13.25
C ILE A 76 18.41 -10.41 -12.41
N ARG A 77 19.70 -10.41 -12.04
CA ARG A 77 20.29 -9.42 -11.14
C ARG A 77 20.35 -8.02 -11.77
N GLU A 78 20.45 -7.94 -13.08
CA GLU A 78 20.53 -6.72 -13.89
C GLU A 78 19.14 -6.08 -14.09
N LEU A 79 18.07 -6.80 -13.78
CA LEU A 79 16.70 -6.34 -13.85
C LEU A 79 15.96 -6.57 -12.50
N PRO A 80 16.48 -6.03 -11.39
CA PRO A 80 15.85 -6.20 -10.08
C PRO A 80 14.55 -5.39 -10.02
N ALA A 81 13.57 -5.85 -9.25
CA ALA A 81 12.33 -5.10 -8.98
C ALA A 81 12.46 -4.21 -7.74
N GLU A 82 11.54 -3.28 -7.52
CA GLU A 82 11.46 -2.55 -6.25
C GLU A 82 10.70 -3.35 -5.18
N THR A 83 9.66 -4.13 -5.55
CA THR A 83 8.86 -4.96 -4.62
C THR A 83 8.27 -6.20 -5.30
N CYS A 84 7.87 -7.21 -4.53
CA CYS A 84 7.08 -8.34 -5.05
C CYS A 84 5.75 -7.89 -5.67
N CYS A 85 5.15 -6.79 -5.18
CA CYS A 85 3.96 -6.19 -5.77
C CYS A 85 4.18 -5.72 -7.21
N GLU A 86 5.35 -5.12 -7.48
CA GLU A 86 5.70 -4.68 -8.83
C GLU A 86 5.90 -5.85 -9.78
N ILE A 87 6.57 -6.92 -9.33
CA ILE A 87 6.74 -8.14 -10.13
C ILE A 87 5.37 -8.70 -10.49
N LYS A 88 4.49 -8.83 -9.49
CA LYS A 88 3.12 -9.30 -9.69
C LYS A 88 2.33 -8.42 -10.67
N ALA A 89 2.51 -7.11 -10.61
CA ALA A 89 1.85 -6.19 -11.54
C ALA A 89 2.41 -6.28 -12.96
N SER A 90 3.72 -6.52 -13.12
CA SER A 90 4.37 -6.64 -14.43
C SER A 90 4.05 -7.95 -15.16
N ASP A 91 4.10 -9.06 -14.41
CA ASP A 91 4.07 -10.43 -14.92
C ASP A 91 2.72 -11.14 -14.67
N GLY A 92 1.81 -10.52 -13.91
CA GLY A 92 0.44 -10.99 -13.76
C GLY A 92 0.30 -12.31 -12.99
N ASP A 93 -0.69 -13.11 -13.38
CA ASP A 93 -1.01 -14.40 -12.73
C ASP A 93 -0.02 -15.52 -12.99
N GLU A 94 0.81 -15.36 -14.03
CA GLU A 94 1.88 -16.29 -14.37
C GLU A 94 3.12 -16.15 -13.47
N MET A 95 3.17 -15.13 -12.59
CA MET A 95 4.25 -14.95 -11.63
C MET A 95 4.37 -16.17 -10.69
N ALA A 96 5.42 -16.96 -10.89
CA ALA A 96 5.76 -18.08 -10.02
C ALA A 96 6.18 -17.63 -8.60
N ALA A 97 5.98 -18.49 -7.61
CA ALA A 97 6.56 -18.27 -6.29
C ALA A 97 8.04 -18.66 -6.32
N GLY A 98 8.92 -17.81 -5.81
CA GLY A 98 10.37 -18.06 -5.91
C GLY A 98 11.23 -16.92 -5.41
N LYS A 99 12.55 -17.07 -5.54
CA LYS A 99 13.53 -16.02 -5.22
C LYS A 99 13.65 -15.06 -6.41
N TYR A 100 13.43 -13.77 -6.15
CA TYR A 100 13.55 -12.68 -7.11
C TYR A 100 14.56 -11.64 -6.61
N TRP A 101 15.24 -10.98 -7.54
CA TRP A 101 16.13 -9.86 -7.27
C TRP A 101 15.32 -8.59 -7.03
N ILE A 102 15.48 -7.98 -5.87
CA ILE A 102 14.84 -6.71 -5.51
C ILE A 102 15.83 -5.72 -4.92
N TYR A 103 15.52 -4.43 -5.00
CA TYR A 103 16.29 -3.39 -4.33
C TYR A 103 15.95 -3.28 -2.83
N THR A 104 16.96 -3.13 -1.97
CA THR A 104 16.74 -2.88 -0.52
C THR A 104 16.13 -1.51 -0.23
N LYS A 105 16.36 -0.53 -1.12
CA LYS A 105 15.82 0.84 -1.18
C LYS A 105 15.95 1.30 -2.64
N GLU A 106 15.22 2.33 -3.08
CA GLU A 106 15.30 2.83 -4.46
C GLU A 106 16.75 2.92 -4.97
N ASN A 107 17.05 2.18 -6.06
CA ASN A 107 18.35 2.11 -6.72
C ASN A 107 19.56 1.81 -5.80
N SER A 108 19.34 1.11 -4.68
CA SER A 108 20.38 0.72 -3.73
C SER A 108 20.92 -0.70 -3.98
N LYS A 109 21.49 -1.31 -2.93
CA LYS A 109 21.89 -2.73 -2.90
C LYS A 109 20.76 -3.64 -3.39
N VAL A 110 21.12 -4.58 -4.27
CA VAL A 110 20.24 -5.63 -4.79
C VAL A 110 20.38 -6.89 -3.94
N ILE A 111 19.26 -7.48 -3.54
CA ILE A 111 19.17 -8.70 -2.75
C ILE A 111 18.22 -9.71 -3.40
N GLN A 112 18.32 -10.98 -3.02
CA GLN A 112 17.28 -11.97 -3.32
C GLN A 112 16.22 -11.96 -2.23
N ALA A 113 14.96 -11.89 -2.63
CA ALA A 113 13.80 -12.01 -1.74
C ALA A 113 12.86 -13.08 -2.28
N TYR A 114 12.28 -13.88 -1.39
CA TYR A 114 11.27 -14.85 -1.78
C TYR A 114 9.92 -14.15 -1.93
N CYS A 115 9.38 -14.15 -3.15
CA CYS A 115 8.07 -13.59 -3.47
C CYS A 115 7.06 -14.71 -3.70
N LYS A 116 5.84 -14.54 -3.17
CA LYS A 116 4.66 -15.36 -3.50
C LYS A 116 3.49 -14.42 -3.80
N GLY A 117 3.27 -14.18 -5.09
CA GLY A 117 2.45 -13.05 -5.53
C GLY A 117 3.02 -11.73 -5.01
N SER A 118 2.17 -10.88 -4.43
CA SER A 118 2.59 -9.60 -3.85
C SER A 118 3.25 -9.70 -2.46
N TRP A 119 3.32 -10.90 -1.88
CA TRP A 119 3.91 -11.12 -0.56
C TRP A 119 5.42 -11.38 -0.65
N GLN A 120 6.18 -10.72 0.22
CA GLN A 120 7.61 -10.95 0.40
C GLN A 120 7.86 -11.69 1.72
N LYS A 121 8.57 -12.83 1.70
CA LYS A 121 9.05 -13.47 2.93
C LYS A 121 10.21 -12.67 3.52
N ILE A 122 10.19 -12.41 4.82
CA ILE A 122 11.18 -11.57 5.52
C ILE A 122 12.20 -12.40 6.28
N ASN A 123 11.76 -13.39 7.05
CA ASN A 123 12.68 -14.30 7.71
C ASN A 123 13.40 -15.18 6.67
N GLY A 124 14.58 -15.67 7.04
CA GLY A 124 15.42 -16.50 6.18
C GLY A 124 14.87 -17.91 6.00
N GLU A 125 15.78 -18.88 5.95
CA GLU A 125 15.42 -20.29 5.89
C GLU A 125 14.82 -20.76 7.22
N GLU A 126 15.34 -20.25 8.33
CA GLU A 126 14.83 -20.52 9.67
C GLU A 126 13.54 -19.74 9.99
N PRO A 127 12.53 -20.39 10.60
CA PRO A 127 11.32 -19.72 11.07
C PRO A 127 11.60 -18.86 12.30
N VAL A 128 10.74 -17.87 12.53
CA VAL A 128 10.78 -17.03 13.74
C VAL A 128 9.97 -17.72 14.82
N CYS A 129 10.62 -18.12 15.91
CA CYS A 129 9.98 -18.80 17.03
C CYS A 129 9.77 -17.85 18.20
N PHE A 130 8.61 -17.96 18.86
CA PHE A 130 8.29 -17.18 20.06
C PHE A 130 7.55 -18.05 21.08
N GLY A 131 7.89 -17.85 22.34
CA GLY A 131 7.32 -18.52 23.49
C GLY A 131 6.16 -17.76 24.12
N ALA A 132 5.58 -18.40 25.13
CA ALA A 132 4.44 -17.85 25.86
C ALA A 132 4.80 -17.19 27.19
N LYS A 133 6.09 -17.13 27.57
CA LYS A 133 6.58 -16.53 28.81
C LYS A 133 8.07 -16.19 28.81
N ASP A 134 8.53 -15.54 29.88
CA ASP A 134 9.94 -15.32 30.23
C ASP A 134 10.67 -14.40 29.24
N ASN A 135 9.96 -13.42 28.65
CA ASN A 135 10.46 -12.55 27.59
C ASN A 135 10.95 -13.30 26.35
N LEU A 136 10.32 -14.43 26.00
CA LEU A 136 10.73 -15.28 24.89
C LEU A 136 10.06 -14.84 23.58
N TYR A 137 10.41 -13.64 23.11
CA TYR A 137 9.95 -13.13 21.82
C TYR A 137 10.76 -13.68 20.65
N GLY A 138 10.12 -13.74 19.48
CA GLY A 138 10.78 -14.04 18.22
C GLY A 138 11.15 -12.76 17.50
N SER A 139 12.43 -12.54 17.22
CA SER A 139 12.88 -11.36 16.48
C SER A 139 13.07 -11.63 14.99
N PHE A 140 12.83 -10.62 14.18
CA PHE A 140 13.16 -10.62 12.77
C PHE A 140 13.51 -9.22 12.28
N SER A 141 14.44 -9.13 11.33
CA SER A 141 14.86 -7.85 10.75
C SER A 141 14.29 -7.69 9.35
N MET A 142 13.77 -6.50 9.06
CA MET A 142 13.31 -6.14 7.73
C MET A 142 14.47 -6.19 6.72
N THR A 143 14.28 -6.86 5.59
CA THR A 143 15.33 -6.97 4.56
C THR A 143 15.40 -5.75 3.63
N LYS A 144 14.47 -4.81 3.77
CA LYS A 144 14.22 -3.71 2.85
C LYS A 144 13.51 -2.54 3.55
N SER A 145 13.81 -1.33 3.12
CA SER A 145 13.04 -0.12 3.46
C SER A 145 11.78 0.00 2.60
N GLY A 146 10.70 0.51 3.20
CA GLY A 146 9.47 0.81 2.48
C GLY A 146 8.28 1.00 3.41
N ARG A 147 7.07 0.96 2.82
CA ARG A 147 5.81 1.12 3.57
C ARG A 147 5.02 -0.18 3.61
N VAL A 148 4.96 -0.81 4.78
CA VAL A 148 4.22 -2.07 4.99
C VAL A 148 2.73 -1.78 5.13
N LYS A 149 1.92 -2.37 4.24
CA LYS A 149 0.46 -2.27 4.27
C LYS A 149 -0.15 -3.22 5.28
N THR A 150 0.34 -4.46 5.29
CA THR A 150 -0.10 -5.55 6.17
C THR A 150 1.01 -6.60 6.28
N MET A 151 0.95 -7.40 7.34
CA MET A 151 1.79 -8.57 7.57
C MET A 151 0.95 -9.83 7.60
N LYS A 152 1.61 -10.94 7.29
CA LYS A 152 1.05 -12.27 7.36
C LYS A 152 2.02 -13.22 8.05
N LEU A 153 1.52 -14.00 8.99
CA LEU A 153 2.25 -15.09 9.64
C LEU A 153 1.75 -16.42 9.11
N ILE A 154 2.65 -17.34 8.78
CA ILE A 154 2.31 -18.71 8.40
C ILE A 154 2.91 -19.64 9.46
N HIS A 155 2.08 -20.44 10.12
CA HIS A 155 2.54 -21.41 11.10
C HIS A 155 3.41 -22.49 10.43
N ARG A 156 4.50 -22.86 11.10
CA ARG A 156 5.42 -23.90 10.65
C ARG A 156 5.47 -25.08 11.60
N SER A 157 5.60 -24.81 12.90
CA SER A 157 5.74 -25.84 13.92
C SER A 157 5.48 -25.28 15.31
N GLY A 158 5.37 -26.18 16.28
CA GLY A 158 5.20 -25.80 17.68
C GLY A 158 3.78 -25.35 18.02
N SER A 159 3.59 -25.04 19.29
CA SER A 159 2.31 -24.60 19.86
C SER A 159 2.56 -24.01 21.23
N VAL A 160 1.67 -23.13 21.67
CA VAL A 160 1.70 -22.45 22.96
C VAL A 160 0.48 -22.80 23.81
N ARG A 161 0.64 -22.68 25.12
CA ARG A 161 -0.42 -22.81 26.14
C ARG A 161 -0.34 -21.65 27.12
N CYS A 162 -1.50 -21.06 27.42
CA CYS A 162 -1.69 -20.08 28.51
C CYS A 162 -1.87 -20.71 29.90
N ASN A 163 -2.10 -22.02 29.98
CA ASN A 163 -2.35 -22.74 31.22
C ASN A 163 -2.14 -24.24 30.97
N PRO A 164 -1.64 -25.03 31.94
CA PRO A 164 -1.51 -26.49 31.79
C PRO A 164 -2.83 -27.19 31.42
N ARG A 165 -3.97 -26.62 31.80
CA ARG A 165 -5.32 -27.17 31.59
C ARG A 165 -5.93 -26.83 30.23
N THR A 166 -5.38 -25.86 29.49
CA THR A 166 -5.91 -25.47 28.18
C THR A 166 -5.30 -26.30 27.06
N ALA A 167 -6.05 -26.47 25.97
CA ALA A 167 -5.53 -27.09 24.77
C ALA A 167 -4.48 -26.18 24.12
N ALA A 168 -3.43 -26.79 23.57
CA ALA A 168 -2.39 -26.06 22.85
C ALA A 168 -2.97 -25.40 21.59
N SER A 169 -2.45 -24.23 21.25
CA SER A 169 -2.82 -23.52 20.02
C SER A 169 -1.62 -22.83 19.38
N TYR A 170 -1.82 -22.25 18.21
CA TYR A 170 -0.73 -21.55 17.50
C TYR A 170 -0.65 -20.08 17.86
N TRP A 171 -1.78 -19.45 18.20
CA TRP A 171 -1.90 -17.99 18.22
C TRP A 171 -2.48 -17.39 19.51
N GLY A 172 -2.89 -18.22 20.47
CA GLY A 172 -3.59 -17.70 21.64
C GLY A 172 -3.89 -18.73 22.73
N CYS A 173 -5.01 -18.51 23.40
CA CYS A 173 -5.44 -19.29 24.56
C CYS A 173 -6.84 -19.84 24.32
N THR A 174 -7.00 -21.16 24.45
CA THR A 174 -8.28 -21.86 24.27
C THR A 174 -9.19 -21.81 25.50
N HIS A 175 -8.84 -21.00 26.51
CA HIS A 175 -9.68 -20.82 27.69
C HIS A 175 -10.98 -20.09 27.31
N GLN A 176 -12.11 -20.52 27.88
CA GLN A 176 -13.44 -20.05 27.52
C GLN A 176 -13.61 -18.52 27.59
N GLU A 177 -12.92 -17.85 28.51
CA GLU A 177 -12.95 -16.39 28.69
C GLU A 177 -12.38 -15.61 27.48
N TYR A 178 -11.46 -16.21 26.74
CA TYR A 178 -10.88 -15.58 25.55
C TYR A 178 -11.72 -15.85 24.30
N GLY A 179 -12.57 -16.89 24.30
CA GLY A 179 -13.27 -17.32 23.10
C GLY A 179 -12.29 -17.56 21.95
N GLU A 180 -12.53 -16.95 20.79
CA GLU A 180 -11.64 -17.02 19.62
C GLU A 180 -10.64 -15.85 19.52
N LYS A 181 -10.35 -15.17 20.64
CA LYS A 181 -9.36 -14.10 20.63
C LYS A 181 -7.95 -14.65 20.45
N LEU A 182 -7.17 -13.92 19.67
CA LEU A 182 -5.76 -14.16 19.42
C LEU A 182 -4.92 -13.34 20.41
N MET A 183 -3.71 -13.81 20.68
CA MET A 183 -2.75 -13.21 21.60
C MET A 183 -1.35 -13.13 20.96
N THR A 184 -1.25 -13.14 19.63
CA THR A 184 0.01 -12.93 18.90
C THR A 184 0.16 -11.47 18.51
N ILE A 185 1.17 -10.78 19.06
CA ILE A 185 1.41 -9.36 18.82
C ILE A 185 2.76 -9.18 18.13
N ILE A 186 2.79 -8.39 17.06
CA ILE A 186 4.02 -7.90 16.46
C ILE A 186 4.30 -6.50 17.02
N THR A 187 5.49 -6.28 17.53
CA THR A 187 5.94 -4.99 18.08
C THR A 187 7.16 -4.45 17.34
N ASP A 188 7.45 -3.16 17.55
CA ASP A 188 8.80 -2.64 17.31
C ASP A 188 9.77 -3.07 18.44
N ALA A 189 11.04 -2.70 18.30
CA ALA A 189 12.09 -3.00 19.28
C ALA A 189 11.87 -2.36 20.67
N ASN A 190 10.96 -1.39 20.80
CA ASN A 190 10.60 -0.75 22.07
C ASN A 190 9.35 -1.39 22.70
N LYS A 191 8.99 -2.62 22.31
CA LYS A 191 7.76 -3.32 22.70
C LYS A 191 6.46 -2.55 22.35
N LYS A 192 6.48 -1.59 21.42
CA LYS A 192 5.27 -0.87 21.00
C LYS A 192 4.52 -1.70 19.95
N PRO A 193 3.20 -1.94 20.11
CA PRO A 193 2.45 -2.78 19.19
C PRO A 193 2.35 -2.15 17.81
N VAL A 194 2.59 -2.98 16.80
CA VAL A 194 2.48 -2.68 15.36
C VAL A 194 1.31 -3.45 14.76
N TYR A 195 1.25 -4.77 15.01
CA TYR A 195 0.11 -5.61 14.64
C TYR A 195 -0.36 -6.48 15.82
N PRO A 196 -1.68 -6.60 16.02
CA PRO A 196 -2.69 -5.73 15.44
C PRO A 196 -2.48 -4.27 15.88
N PRO A 197 -3.10 -3.28 15.21
CA PRO A 197 -3.05 -1.89 15.64
C PRO A 197 -3.57 -1.71 17.08
N ALA A 198 -3.07 -0.70 17.78
CA ALA A 198 -3.35 -0.51 19.19
C ALA A 198 -4.86 -0.38 19.50
N GLU A 199 -5.64 0.18 18.57
CA GLU A 199 -7.09 0.32 18.69
C GLU A 199 -7.85 -1.02 18.67
N ASP A 200 -7.26 -2.10 18.15
CA ASP A 200 -7.86 -3.43 18.13
C ASP A 200 -7.49 -4.25 19.39
N LEU A 201 -6.44 -3.83 20.10
CA LEU A 201 -5.93 -4.54 21.27
C LEU A 201 -6.80 -4.29 22.49
N LYS A 202 -7.34 -5.38 23.04
CA LYS A 202 -7.96 -5.41 24.37
C LYS A 202 -6.97 -6.00 25.35
N TYR A 203 -6.20 -5.10 25.97
CA TYR A 203 -5.13 -5.38 26.94
C TYR A 203 -3.97 -6.21 26.35
N HIS A 204 -4.14 -7.52 26.18
CA HIS A 204 -3.17 -8.46 25.57
C HIS A 204 -3.79 -9.42 24.55
N SER A 205 -5.03 -9.17 24.15
CA SER A 205 -5.77 -10.03 23.22
C SER A 205 -6.57 -9.22 22.21
N TYR A 206 -6.92 -9.81 21.07
CA TYR A 206 -7.71 -9.17 20.02
C TYR A 206 -8.54 -10.19 19.23
N SER A 207 -9.50 -9.71 18.46
CA SER A 207 -10.25 -10.54 17.52
C SER A 207 -9.85 -10.19 16.10
N LEU A 208 -9.65 -11.20 15.27
CA LEU A 208 -9.34 -11.03 13.85
C LEU A 208 -10.39 -11.80 13.02
N PRO A 209 -11.27 -11.10 12.30
CA PRO A 209 -12.37 -11.75 11.58
C PRO A 209 -11.90 -12.86 10.63
N GLY A 210 -12.49 -14.05 10.76
CA GLY A 210 -12.16 -15.22 9.95
C GLY A 210 -10.97 -16.05 10.48
N TYR A 211 -10.34 -15.65 11.58
CA TYR A 211 -9.22 -16.35 12.19
C TYR A 211 -9.55 -16.81 13.61
N HIS A 212 -8.88 -17.88 14.01
CA HIS A 212 -9.02 -18.52 15.32
C HIS A 212 -7.67 -19.06 15.79
N HIS A 213 -7.63 -19.61 17.00
CA HIS A 213 -6.42 -20.04 17.70
C HIS A 213 -5.55 -21.07 16.94
N ASN A 214 -6.12 -21.81 15.98
CA ASN A 214 -5.47 -22.89 15.20
C ASN A 214 -5.44 -22.63 13.69
N SER A 215 -5.74 -21.41 13.22
CA SER A 215 -5.63 -21.10 11.79
C SER A 215 -4.21 -21.34 11.28
N THR A 216 -4.00 -21.85 10.07
CA THR A 216 -2.63 -22.16 9.57
C THR A 216 -1.84 -20.91 9.18
N GLU A 217 -2.53 -19.78 8.98
CA GLU A 217 -1.93 -18.48 8.78
C GLU A 217 -2.76 -17.41 9.50
N LEU A 218 -2.15 -16.27 9.76
CA LEU A 218 -2.82 -15.03 10.20
C LEU A 218 -2.49 -13.93 9.20
N VAL A 219 -3.49 -13.35 8.56
CA VAL A 219 -3.33 -12.13 7.76
C VAL A 219 -3.91 -10.97 8.54
N PHE A 220 -3.05 -10.07 9.01
CA PHE A 220 -3.51 -8.90 9.74
C PHE A 220 -4.27 -7.94 8.83
N ARG A 221 -5.20 -7.17 9.40
CA ARG A 221 -5.88 -6.13 8.62
C ARG A 221 -4.87 -5.10 8.11
N SER A 222 -5.23 -4.45 7.00
CA SER A 222 -4.40 -3.37 6.45
C SER A 222 -4.40 -2.14 7.37
N LEU A 223 -3.23 -1.52 7.52
CA LEU A 223 -3.11 -0.26 8.24
C LEU A 223 -3.70 0.89 7.42
N VAL A 224 -4.42 1.80 8.09
CA VAL A 224 -4.88 3.07 7.51
C VAL A 224 -3.67 3.90 7.06
N ASN A 225 -2.67 3.99 7.93
CA ASN A 225 -1.37 4.58 7.65
C ASN A 225 -0.33 3.46 7.56
N PRO A 226 0.17 3.12 6.36
CA PRO A 226 1.20 2.10 6.21
C PRO A 226 2.42 2.36 7.09
N LEU A 227 2.90 1.31 7.75
CA LEU A 227 4.07 1.35 8.61
C LEU A 227 5.32 1.60 7.78
N SER A 228 6.00 2.72 8.02
CA SER A 228 7.31 2.97 7.44
C SER A 228 8.36 2.14 8.16
N VAL A 229 9.11 1.34 7.41
CA VAL A 229 10.18 0.51 7.93
C VAL A 229 11.48 0.78 7.20
N SER A 230 12.60 0.61 7.91
CA SER A 230 13.94 0.69 7.34
C SER A 230 14.54 -0.70 7.17
N SER A 231 15.45 -0.85 6.22
CA SER A 231 16.31 -2.05 6.14
C SER A 231 17.03 -2.27 7.47
N ASN A 232 17.11 -3.52 7.91
CA ASN A 232 17.64 -3.98 9.19
C ASN A 232 16.87 -3.50 10.43
N GLN A 233 15.71 -2.85 10.26
CA GLN A 233 14.84 -2.56 11.40
C GLN A 233 14.31 -3.86 11.99
N GLU A 234 14.55 -4.06 13.28
CA GLU A 234 14.01 -5.19 14.04
C GLU A 234 12.53 -4.98 14.36
N LEU A 235 11.77 -6.07 14.21
CA LEU A 235 10.45 -6.25 14.76
C LEU A 235 10.42 -7.55 15.56
N GLN A 236 9.48 -7.65 16.48
CA GLN A 236 9.40 -8.76 17.42
C GLN A 236 8.00 -9.35 17.40
N ILE A 237 7.88 -10.67 17.55
CA ILE A 237 6.63 -11.40 17.69
C ILE A 237 6.54 -11.93 19.11
N TRP A 238 5.43 -11.61 19.75
CA TRP A 238 5.20 -11.89 21.15
C TRP A 238 3.90 -12.66 21.35
N TYR A 239 3.89 -13.46 22.41
CA TYR A 239 2.66 -13.91 23.04
C TYR A 239 2.14 -12.84 24.02
N GLY A 240 0.84 -12.60 24.05
CA GLY A 240 0.30 -11.39 24.67
C GLY A 240 0.49 -11.28 26.19
N GLN A 241 0.42 -12.41 26.90
CA GLN A 241 0.69 -12.45 28.33
C GLN A 241 2.18 -12.17 28.63
N ASP A 242 3.07 -12.69 27.79
CA ASP A 242 4.52 -12.45 27.89
C ASP A 242 4.88 -10.99 27.58
N TRP A 243 4.34 -10.45 26.49
CA TRP A 243 4.50 -9.04 26.12
C TRP A 243 4.11 -8.06 27.24
N ARG A 244 3.09 -8.41 28.03
CA ARG A 244 2.61 -7.60 29.16
C ARG A 244 3.26 -7.95 30.49
N GLU A 245 4.09 -8.98 30.53
CA GLU A 245 4.65 -9.54 31.77
C GLU A 245 3.51 -9.85 32.77
N PHE A 246 2.41 -10.44 32.26
CA PHE A 246 1.17 -10.64 33.00
C PHE A 246 0.66 -12.08 32.92
N SER A 247 0.54 -12.72 34.10
CA SER A 247 -0.09 -14.04 34.26
C SER A 247 0.54 -15.12 33.37
N GLU A 248 1.87 -15.10 33.25
CA GLU A 248 2.62 -15.98 32.35
C GLU A 248 3.28 -17.20 33.02
N GLU A 249 3.29 -17.29 34.34
CA GLU A 249 4.02 -18.32 35.10
C GLU A 249 3.66 -19.75 34.66
N ASN A 250 2.38 -19.96 34.38
CA ASN A 250 1.79 -21.25 33.99
C ASN A 250 1.76 -21.45 32.47
N ASN A 251 2.32 -20.51 31.70
CA ASN A 251 2.39 -20.63 30.26
C ASN A 251 3.51 -21.60 29.86
N SER A 252 3.36 -22.22 28.70
CA SER A 252 4.35 -23.14 28.16
C SER A 252 4.28 -23.23 26.64
N GLY A 253 5.34 -23.79 26.06
CA GLY A 253 5.44 -24.02 24.63
C GLY A 253 6.00 -22.83 23.87
N GLU A 254 6.29 -23.10 22.62
CA GLU A 254 6.89 -22.20 21.64
C GLU A 254 6.27 -22.52 20.28
N THR A 255 6.02 -21.49 19.48
CA THR A 255 5.46 -21.61 18.13
C THR A 255 6.34 -20.87 17.13
N CYS A 256 6.51 -21.46 15.95
CA CYS A 256 7.42 -20.99 14.92
C CYS A 256 6.69 -20.64 13.63
N VAL A 257 7.05 -19.52 13.03
CA VAL A 257 6.32 -18.94 11.89
C VAL A 257 7.23 -18.42 10.79
N ASP A 258 6.73 -18.42 9.57
CA ASP A 258 7.24 -17.56 8.52
C ASP A 258 6.52 -16.21 8.51
N VAL A 259 7.29 -15.15 8.31
CA VAL A 259 6.81 -13.78 8.25
C VAL A 259 6.79 -13.30 6.81
N PHE A 260 5.60 -12.91 6.34
CA PHE A 260 5.40 -12.30 5.04
C PHE A 260 4.92 -10.86 5.20
N VAL A 261 5.39 -9.97 4.34
CA VAL A 261 4.97 -8.57 4.31
C VAL A 261 4.39 -8.20 2.95
N TRP A 262 3.37 -7.33 2.98
CA TRP A 262 2.87 -6.66 1.80
C TRP A 262 3.43 -5.24 1.76
N LEU A 263 4.54 -5.05 1.04
CA LEU A 263 5.18 -3.75 0.88
C LEU A 263 4.56 -2.97 -0.27
N ARG A 264 4.28 -1.69 -0.03
CA ARG A 264 4.08 -0.70 -1.09
C ARG A 264 5.39 -0.02 -1.40
N ILE A 265 5.52 0.37 -2.65
CA ILE A 265 6.60 1.25 -3.10
C ILE A 265 6.50 2.55 -2.30
N GLU A 266 7.64 3.00 -1.77
CA GLU A 266 7.74 4.32 -1.14
C GLU A 266 7.34 5.34 -2.19
N ARG A 267 6.21 6.00 -1.95
CA ARG A 267 5.85 7.13 -2.77
C ARG A 267 6.68 8.29 -2.24
N GLU A 268 7.34 9.05 -3.11
CA GLU A 268 7.12 10.49 -3.03
C GLU A 268 5.66 10.68 -3.38
N HIS A 269 4.81 10.48 -2.38
CA HIS A 269 3.54 11.13 -2.42
C HIS A 269 3.91 12.60 -2.49
N ALA A 270 3.67 13.18 -3.67
CA ALA A 270 2.68 14.22 -3.65
C ALA A 270 1.56 13.74 -2.67
N THR A 271 1.69 14.12 -1.40
CA THR A 271 0.63 14.91 -0.81
C THR A 271 0.15 15.75 -1.98
N VAL A 272 -1.13 15.69 -2.30
CA VAL A 272 -1.67 16.82 -3.01
C VAL A 272 -1.49 17.98 -2.02
N SER A 273 -0.27 18.51 -1.99
CA SER A 273 0.09 19.70 -1.28
C SER A 273 -0.83 20.71 -1.93
N VAL A 274 -1.43 21.55 -1.10
CA VAL A 274 -2.27 22.66 -1.55
C VAL A 274 -1.61 23.42 -2.72
N LEU A 275 -0.28 23.39 -2.79
CA LEU A 275 0.56 23.82 -3.91
C LEU A 275 0.22 23.18 -5.28
N LYS A 276 0.10 21.85 -5.40
CA LYS A 276 -0.20 21.17 -6.68
C LYS A 276 -1.67 21.35 -7.10
N LEU A 277 -2.57 21.58 -6.14
CA LEU A 277 -3.97 21.97 -6.39
C LEU A 277 -4.09 23.40 -6.89
N ASN A 278 -3.27 24.33 -6.41
CA ASN A 278 -3.23 25.70 -6.90
C ASN A 278 -2.76 25.75 -8.36
N GLU A 279 -1.81 24.91 -8.75
CA GLU A 279 -1.39 24.75 -10.16
C GLU A 279 -2.54 24.20 -11.03
N LEU A 280 -3.24 23.16 -10.55
CA LEU A 280 -4.41 22.58 -11.24
C LEU A 280 -5.61 23.55 -11.32
N TRP A 281 -5.80 24.45 -10.34
CA TRP A 281 -6.83 25.49 -10.39
C TRP A 281 -6.51 26.60 -11.40
N GLY A 282 -5.22 26.79 -11.70
CA GLY A 282 -4.75 27.66 -12.76
C GLY A 282 -5.11 27.17 -14.17
N GLU A 283 -5.37 25.86 -14.33
CA GLU A 283 -5.79 25.27 -15.60
C GLU A 283 -7.26 25.61 -15.95
N PRO A 284 -7.52 26.39 -17.03
CA PRO A 284 -8.87 26.82 -17.38
C PRO A 284 -9.84 25.66 -17.65
N SER A 285 -9.31 24.55 -18.16
CA SER A 285 -10.05 23.33 -18.47
C SER A 285 -10.57 22.64 -17.20
N PHE A 286 -9.71 22.51 -16.19
CA PHE A 286 -10.04 21.93 -14.89
C PHE A 286 -11.03 22.81 -14.11
N LYS A 287 -10.78 24.13 -14.08
CA LYS A 287 -11.67 25.10 -13.45
C LYS A 287 -13.06 25.11 -14.06
N ARG A 288 -13.17 25.01 -15.38
CA ARG A 288 -14.46 24.94 -16.08
C ARG A 288 -15.23 23.66 -15.72
N ARG A 289 -14.52 22.53 -15.61
CA ARG A 289 -15.11 21.23 -15.26
C ARG A 289 -15.57 21.16 -13.80
N MET A 290 -14.82 21.76 -12.88
CA MET A 290 -15.20 21.92 -11.47
C MET A 290 -16.42 22.81 -11.29
N LEU A 291 -16.48 23.94 -12.01
CA LEU A 291 -17.62 24.85 -11.91
C LEU A 291 -18.90 24.29 -12.55
N SER A 292 -18.76 23.43 -13.57
CA SER A 292 -19.92 22.75 -14.18
C SER A 292 -20.56 21.69 -13.30
N THR A 293 -19.90 21.24 -12.23
CA THR A 293 -20.42 20.26 -11.27
C THR A 293 -20.70 20.86 -9.89
N ALA A 294 -20.80 22.19 -9.82
CA ALA A 294 -21.03 22.93 -8.60
C ALA A 294 -22.53 23.03 -8.28
N LEU A 295 -22.92 22.44 -7.14
CA LEU A 295 -24.26 22.55 -6.57
C LEU A 295 -24.32 23.77 -5.65
N ARG A 296 -25.33 24.63 -5.87
CA ARG A 296 -25.69 25.66 -4.90
C ARG A 296 -26.53 25.01 -3.82
N VAL A 297 -26.11 25.19 -2.57
CA VAL A 297 -26.86 24.73 -1.40
C VAL A 297 -27.34 25.94 -0.62
N THR A 298 -28.47 25.80 0.07
CA THR A 298 -28.91 26.82 1.00
C THR A 298 -28.01 26.85 2.24
N ARG A 299 -28.06 27.94 2.99
CA ARG A 299 -27.28 28.09 4.23
C ARG A 299 -27.63 27.02 5.27
N GLU A 300 -28.91 26.72 5.44
CA GLU A 300 -29.37 25.68 6.38
C GLU A 300 -28.89 24.29 5.94
N GLU A 301 -28.94 23.97 4.66
CA GLU A 301 -28.39 22.71 4.13
C GLU A 301 -26.87 22.64 4.34
N PHE A 302 -26.15 23.74 4.10
CA PHE A 302 -24.70 23.80 4.31
C PHE A 302 -24.31 23.56 5.78
N GLU A 303 -24.97 24.24 6.72
CA GLU A 303 -24.70 24.15 8.16
C GLU A 303 -25.14 22.80 8.75
N THR A 304 -26.16 22.15 8.17
CA THR A 304 -26.55 20.77 8.51
C THR A 304 -25.54 19.73 7.98
N VAL A 305 -24.98 19.98 6.80
CA VAL A 305 -24.03 19.09 6.11
C VAL A 305 -22.61 19.20 6.68
N TRP A 306 -22.22 20.37 7.20
CA TRP A 306 -20.91 20.63 7.79
C TRP A 306 -21.05 21.18 9.21
N PRO A 307 -21.32 20.31 10.22
CA PRO A 307 -21.48 20.78 11.58
C PRO A 307 -20.15 21.37 12.10
N PRO A 308 -20.18 22.38 12.99
CA PRO A 308 -18.98 23.09 13.46
C PRO A 308 -17.89 22.20 14.10
N ASN A 309 -18.22 20.95 14.44
CA ASN A 309 -17.31 19.98 15.04
C ASN A 309 -16.74 18.92 14.05
N ALA A 310 -17.08 18.98 12.75
CA ALA A 310 -16.63 18.02 11.74
C ALA A 310 -15.25 18.36 11.13
N THR A 311 -14.28 18.78 11.94
CA THR A 311 -12.91 19.01 11.48
C THR A 311 -12.15 17.68 11.38
N PRO A 312 -11.70 17.25 10.18
CA PRO A 312 -10.62 16.28 10.11
C PRO A 312 -9.38 16.96 10.70
N ASN A 313 -8.62 16.25 11.54
CA ASN A 313 -7.34 16.73 12.09
C ASN A 313 -6.33 16.97 10.95
N LEU A 314 -6.45 18.10 10.26
CA LEU A 314 -5.46 18.65 9.34
C LEU A 314 -4.55 19.57 10.17
N HIS A 315 -3.49 19.01 10.73
CA HIS A 315 -2.50 19.78 11.47
C HIS A 315 -1.79 20.79 10.55
N SER A 316 -2.12 22.08 10.66
CA SER A 316 -1.23 23.16 11.14
C SER A 316 -1.74 24.54 10.68
N GLY A 317 -2.18 25.36 11.63
CA GLY A 317 -2.56 26.76 11.40
C GLY A 317 -4.00 27.06 11.81
N ARG A 318 -4.18 27.66 12.99
CA ARG A 318 -5.48 28.19 13.43
C ARG A 318 -5.88 29.36 12.53
N LYS A 319 -6.69 29.09 11.51
CA LYS A 319 -7.63 30.06 10.93
C LYS A 319 -9.00 29.42 10.91
N ASP A 320 -10.02 30.22 11.18
CA ASP A 320 -11.40 29.78 11.15
C ASP A 320 -11.73 29.30 9.73
N LEU A 321 -12.18 28.05 9.56
CA LEU A 321 -12.36 27.41 8.25
C LEU A 321 -13.39 28.15 7.38
N LEU A 322 -14.31 28.90 8.01
CA LEU A 322 -15.28 29.78 7.35
C LEU A 322 -14.64 30.99 6.64
N GLU A 323 -13.39 31.34 6.96
CA GLU A 323 -12.65 32.41 6.27
C GLU A 323 -11.96 31.93 4.98
N SER A 324 -11.90 30.62 4.75
CA SER A 324 -11.23 30.03 3.58
C SER A 324 -12.14 30.05 2.35
N ASP A 325 -11.60 30.45 1.20
CA ASP A 325 -12.39 30.52 -0.04
C ASP A 325 -12.57 29.16 -0.72
N LEU A 326 -11.79 28.14 -0.32
CA LEU A 326 -11.82 26.80 -0.89
C LEU A 326 -11.30 25.77 0.12
N ILE A 327 -12.09 24.75 0.44
CA ILE A 327 -11.69 23.58 1.23
C ILE A 327 -11.79 22.36 0.33
N LEU A 328 -10.70 21.61 0.18
CA LEU A 328 -10.64 20.42 -0.66
C LEU A 328 -10.51 19.18 0.21
N ILE A 329 -11.45 18.25 0.04
CA ILE A 329 -11.48 16.99 0.77
C ILE A 329 -11.26 15.87 -0.25
N PRO A 330 -10.06 15.26 -0.28
CA PRO A 330 -9.83 14.10 -1.11
C PRO A 330 -10.61 12.92 -0.54
N CYS A 331 -11.49 12.32 -1.35
CA CYS A 331 -12.08 11.04 -0.98
C CYS A 331 -11.17 9.92 -1.51
N THR A 332 -10.46 9.23 -0.62
CA THR A 332 -10.39 7.75 -0.61
C THR A 332 -9.48 7.24 0.52
N LEU A 333 -10.08 6.42 1.38
CA LEU A 333 -9.44 5.31 2.08
C LEU A 333 -9.63 4.05 1.22
N SER A 334 -8.59 3.67 0.47
CA SER A 334 -8.41 2.37 -0.24
C SER A 334 -9.17 2.03 -1.55
N THR A 335 -8.36 1.74 -2.59
CA THR A 335 -8.47 0.68 -3.63
C THR A 335 -9.56 0.65 -4.71
N THR A 336 -10.26 1.72 -5.04
CA THR A 336 -11.05 1.78 -6.29
C THR A 336 -10.42 2.73 -7.32
N GLU A 337 -10.56 2.44 -8.63
CA GLU A 337 -10.25 3.38 -9.74
C GLU A 337 -11.22 4.58 -9.77
N HIS A 338 -12.26 4.51 -8.94
CA HIS A 338 -13.25 5.55 -8.71
C HIS A 338 -12.81 6.44 -7.54
N TRP A 339 -12.58 7.71 -7.83
CA TRP A 339 -12.29 8.78 -6.87
C TRP A 339 -13.33 9.91 -6.93
N PHE A 340 -13.44 10.61 -5.81
CA PHE A 340 -14.25 11.82 -5.69
C PHE A 340 -13.44 12.98 -5.10
N LEU A 341 -13.65 14.18 -5.62
CA LEU A 341 -13.11 15.42 -5.04
C LEU A 341 -14.24 16.34 -4.65
N LEU A 342 -14.30 16.74 -3.38
CA LEU A 342 -15.24 17.74 -2.88
C LEU A 342 -14.51 19.06 -2.66
N ALA A 343 -14.98 20.12 -3.31
CA ALA A 343 -14.61 21.50 -3.04
C ALA A 343 -15.76 22.21 -2.34
N VAL A 344 -15.47 22.82 -1.20
CA VAL A 344 -16.43 23.63 -0.45
C VAL A 344 -16.02 25.09 -0.56
N PHE A 345 -16.96 25.97 -0.89
CA PHE A 345 -16.79 27.42 -0.90
C PHE A 345 -17.69 28.05 0.17
N PRO A 346 -17.23 28.10 1.44
CA PRO A 346 -18.05 28.49 2.59
C PRO A 346 -18.75 29.85 2.42
N LYS A 347 -18.00 30.86 1.94
CA LYS A 347 -18.55 32.23 1.73
C LYS A 347 -19.61 32.32 0.63
N LYS A 348 -19.71 31.31 -0.23
CA LYS A 348 -20.62 31.29 -1.39
C LYS A 348 -21.75 30.26 -1.24
N TYR A 349 -21.80 29.52 -0.13
CA TYR A 349 -22.73 28.40 0.08
C TYR A 349 -22.78 27.46 -1.15
N LEU A 350 -21.60 27.15 -1.67
CA LEU A 350 -21.44 26.36 -2.90
C LEU A 350 -20.59 25.14 -2.58
N MET A 351 -21.03 23.98 -3.05
CA MET A 351 -20.28 22.73 -3.00
C MET A 351 -20.09 22.23 -4.42
N ALA A 352 -18.85 21.95 -4.82
CA ALA A 352 -18.55 21.37 -6.12
C ALA A 352 -17.97 19.98 -5.96
N PHE A 353 -18.45 19.06 -6.77
CA PHE A 353 -18.12 17.65 -6.66
C PHE A 353 -17.59 17.14 -8.00
N LEU A 354 -16.44 16.48 -8.00
CA LEU A 354 -15.96 15.75 -9.17
C LEU A 354 -16.05 14.26 -8.90
N ASP A 355 -16.77 13.58 -9.78
CA ASP A 355 -16.83 12.12 -9.88
C ASP A 355 -15.98 11.70 -11.08
N SER A 356 -14.98 10.85 -10.84
CA SER A 356 -14.11 10.30 -11.87
C SER A 356 -14.78 9.37 -12.89
N ALA A 357 -16.00 8.90 -12.62
CA ALA A 357 -16.75 7.96 -13.46
C ALA A 357 -18.01 8.56 -14.12
N ALA A 358 -18.30 9.86 -13.95
CA ALA A 358 -19.48 10.48 -14.56
C ALA A 358 -19.28 10.66 -16.08
N SER A 359 -19.81 9.73 -16.88
CA SER A 359 -19.82 9.81 -18.35
C SER A 359 -20.97 10.66 -18.91
N ASP A 360 -22.09 10.79 -18.19
CA ASP A 360 -23.24 11.60 -18.59
C ASP A 360 -23.82 12.34 -17.37
N TYR A 361 -23.98 13.66 -17.50
CA TYR A 361 -24.41 14.55 -16.42
C TYR A 361 -25.92 14.41 -16.17
N VAL A 362 -26.28 13.64 -15.14
CA VAL A 362 -27.58 13.77 -14.45
C VAL A 362 -27.30 14.51 -13.15
N GLU A 363 -27.88 15.69 -12.97
CA GLU A 363 -27.74 16.51 -11.76
C GLU A 363 -28.20 15.70 -10.53
N PRO A 364 -27.28 15.19 -9.69
CA PRO A 364 -27.66 14.40 -8.54
C PRO A 364 -28.04 15.36 -7.40
N SER A 365 -29.12 15.05 -6.67
CA SER A 365 -29.48 15.85 -5.49
C SER A 365 -28.38 15.78 -4.41
N ALA A 366 -28.24 16.85 -3.62
CA ALA A 366 -27.24 16.93 -2.55
C ALA A 366 -27.28 15.70 -1.61
N GLY A 367 -28.49 15.16 -1.33
CA GLY A 367 -28.65 13.95 -0.52
C GLY A 367 -28.08 12.67 -1.14
N VAL A 368 -28.06 12.55 -2.48
CA VAL A 368 -27.49 11.39 -3.20
C VAL A 368 -25.96 11.45 -3.20
N VAL A 369 -25.39 12.64 -3.34
CA VAL A 369 -23.93 12.85 -3.26
C VAL A 369 -23.41 12.48 -1.87
N MET A 370 -24.15 12.84 -0.82
CA MET A 370 -23.77 12.58 0.57
C MET A 370 -23.86 11.11 0.98
N LYS A 371 -24.84 10.36 0.48
CA LYS A 371 -24.95 8.90 0.71
C LYS A 371 -23.78 8.09 0.15
N LYS A 372 -23.01 8.65 -0.79
CA LYS A 372 -21.81 8.03 -1.35
C LYS A 372 -20.53 8.37 -0.57
N MET A 373 -20.59 9.32 0.37
CA MET A 373 -19.42 9.84 1.10
C MET A 373 -19.26 9.26 2.52
N PHE A 374 -20.29 8.62 3.08
CA PHE A 374 -20.31 8.08 4.45
C PHE A 374 -20.73 6.61 4.51
#